data_AF-A0A401J6F6-F1
#
_entry.id   AF-A0A401J6F6-F1
#
_cell.length_a   1.000
_cell.length_b   1.000
_cell.length_c   1.000
_cell.angle_alpha   90.00
_cell.angle_beta   90.00
_cell.angle_gamma   90.00
#
_symmetry.space_group_name_H-M   'P 1'
#
loop_
_entity.id
_entity.type
_entity.pdbx_description
1 polymer ?
#
loop_
_entity_poly.entity_id
_entity_poly.type
_entity_poly.pdbx_seq_one_letter_code
_entity_poly.pdbx_strand_id
1 'polypeptide(L)'
;MVERFNGRIASEVLGINVASHADLEILLTGFNRAYNRRRQRVLQGALPSQKVDERIQRKPALANPLYKPAAQDDLMAKVDDVLYYANDVSQPDS
;
A
#
# COMPACT_ATOMS: atom_id res chain seq x y z
N MET A 1 -6.38 11.67 6.91
CA MET A 1 -6.12 10.48 6.06
C MET A 1 -4.64 10.17 5.93
N VAL A 2 -3.81 11.16 5.59
CA VAL A 2 -2.34 10.99 5.47
C VAL A 2 -1.71 10.44 6.76
N GLU A 3 -1.98 11.05 7.91
CA GLU A 3 -1.44 10.59 9.21
C GLU A 3 -1.82 9.14 9.52
N ARG A 4 -3.06 8.73 9.21
CA ARG A 4 -3.51 7.36 9.39
C ARG A 4 -2.79 6.39 8.46
N PHE A 5 -2.58 6.77 7.20
CA PHE A 5 -1.83 5.97 6.26
C PHE A 5 -0.38 5.81 6.72
N ASN A 6 0.28 6.90 7.12
CA ASN A 6 1.65 6.89 7.64
C ASN A 6 1.76 6.05 8.92
N GLY A 7 0.80 6.18 9.85
CA GLY A 7 0.77 5.36 11.06
C GLY A 7 0.63 3.87 10.76
N ARG A 8 -0.14 3.51 9.72
CA ARG A 8 -0.27 2.11 9.29
C ARG A 8 0.99 1.59 8.60
N ILE A 9 1.66 2.41 7.77
CA ILE A 9 2.97 2.06 7.20
C ILE A 9 3.97 1.78 8.32
N ALA A 10 4.03 2.67 9.32
CA ALA A 10 4.94 2.51 10.45
C ALA A 10 4.66 1.23 11.24
N SER A 11 3.39 0.89 11.48
CA SER A 11 3.03 -0.28 12.28
C SER A 11 3.02 -1.62 11.53
N GLU A 12 2.81 -1.62 10.21
CA GLU A 12 2.57 -2.86 9.43
C GLU A 12 3.63 -3.15 8.38
N VAL A 13 4.39 -2.15 7.92
CA VAL A 13 5.41 -2.34 6.88
C VAL A 13 6.81 -2.14 7.43
N LEU A 14 7.04 -1.06 8.18
CA LEU A 14 8.40 -0.72 8.66
C LEU A 14 8.91 -1.65 9.77
N GLY A 15 8.06 -2.51 10.33
CA GLY A 15 8.47 -3.57 11.25
C GLY A 15 8.98 -4.84 10.56
N ILE A 16 8.85 -4.94 9.23
CA ILE A 16 9.30 -6.12 8.47
C ILE A 16 10.78 -5.94 8.15
N ASN A 17 11.62 -6.88 8.59
CA ASN A 17 13.04 -6.87 8.28
C ASN A 17 13.25 -7.36 6.84
N VAL A 18 13.71 -6.47 5.97
CA VAL A 18 13.93 -6.75 4.54
C VAL A 18 15.40 -6.62 4.17
N ALA A 19 15.84 -7.45 3.21
CA ALA A 19 17.24 -7.53 2.82
C ALA A 19 17.68 -6.40 1.87
N SER A 20 16.75 -5.70 1.24
CA SER A 20 17.08 -4.69 0.24
C SER A 20 16.07 -3.53 0.19
N HIS A 21 16.50 -2.41 -0.40
CA HIS A 21 15.64 -1.28 -0.69
C HIS A 21 14.52 -1.65 -1.68
N ALA A 22 14.82 -2.48 -2.68
CA ALA A 22 13.84 -2.91 -3.67
C ALA A 22 12.67 -3.69 -3.02
N ASP A 23 12.98 -4.51 -2.02
CA ASP A 23 11.95 -5.25 -1.27
C ASP A 23 11.07 -4.32 -0.45
N LEU A 24 11.66 -3.27 0.16
CA LEU A 24 10.89 -2.23 0.82
C LEU A 24 9.95 -1.51 -0.16
N GLU A 25 10.40 -1.18 -1.37
CA GLU A 25 9.56 -0.56 -2.40
C GLU A 25 8.41 -1.49 -2.83
N ILE A 26 8.66 -2.80 -2.96
CA ILE A 26 7.64 -3.81 -3.26
C ILE A 26 6.57 -3.82 -2.15
N LEU A 27 6.99 -3.89 -0.88
CA LEU A 27 6.07 -3.90 0.26
C LEU A 27 5.26 -2.60 0.35
N LEU A 28 5.88 -1.43 0.20
CA LEU A 28 5.20 -0.13 0.24
C LEU A 28 4.18 0.00 -0.90
N THR A 29 4.54 -0.44 -2.10
CA THR A 29 3.65 -0.40 -3.27
C THR A 29 2.48 -1.36 -3.10
N GLY A 30 2.74 -2.59 -2.63
CA GLY A 30 1.73 -3.59 -2.31
C GLY A 30 0.77 -3.10 -1.21
N PHE A 31 1.32 -2.54 -0.13
CA PHE A 31 0.55 -1.96 0.97
C PHE A 31 -0.34 -0.82 0.51
N ASN A 32 0.19 0.12 -0.28
CA ASN A 32 -0.59 1.24 -0.83
C ASN A 32 -1.76 0.73 -1.71
N ARG A 33 -1.50 -0.28 -2.55
CA ARG A 33 -2.55 -0.94 -3.36
C ARG A 33 -3.64 -1.56 -2.49
N ALA A 34 -3.25 -2.34 -1.48
CA ALA A 34 -4.18 -2.99 -0.56
C ALA A 34 -4.98 -1.96 0.25
N TYR A 35 -4.32 -0.91 0.77
CA TYR A 35 -4.95 0.15 1.54
C TYR A 35 -6.04 0.88 0.73
N ASN A 36 -5.71 1.26 -0.51
CA ASN A 36 -6.63 1.98 -1.39
C ASN A 36 -7.82 1.13 -1.85
N ARG A 37 -7.68 -0.20 -1.88
CA ARG A 37 -8.74 -1.17 -2.21
C ARG A 37 -9.43 -1.78 -0.99
N ARG A 38 -9.08 -1.34 0.22
CA ARG A 38 -9.72 -1.80 1.46
C ARG A 38 -10.73 -0.77 1.95
N ARG A 39 -11.92 -1.26 2.35
CA ARG A 39 -12.95 -0.42 2.98
C ARG A 39 -12.43 0.21 4.27
N GLN A 40 -12.55 1.53 4.38
CA GLN A 40 -12.09 2.28 5.55
C GLN A 40 -13.29 2.74 6.38
N ARG A 41 -13.29 2.43 7.68
CA ARG A 41 -14.36 2.86 8.61
C ARG A 41 -14.52 4.39 8.66
N VAL A 42 -13.40 5.12 8.64
CA VAL A 42 -13.38 6.60 8.62
C VAL A 42 -14.00 7.19 7.35
N LEU A 43 -14.06 6.41 6.28
CA LEU A 43 -14.74 6.77 5.02
C LEU A 43 -16.14 6.14 4.93
N GLN A 44 -16.77 5.84 6.08
CA GLN A 44 -18.09 5.18 6.16
C GLN A 44 -18.13 3.84 5.40
N GLY A 45 -17.01 3.11 5.41
CA GLY A 45 -16.89 1.83 4.69
C GLY A 45 -16.55 1.96 3.21
N ALA A 46 -16.36 3.17 2.68
CA ALA A 46 -15.89 3.36 1.31
C ALA A 46 -14.38 3.05 1.15
N LEU A 47 -13.99 2.79 -0.09
CA LEU A 47 -12.61 2.59 -0.50
C LEU A 47 -11.93 3.97 -0.68
N PRO A 48 -10.67 4.16 -0.26
CA PRO A 48 -9.95 5.40 -0.56
C PRO A 48 -9.88 5.71 -2.06
N SER A 49 -9.63 4.70 -2.91
CA SER A 49 -9.61 4.90 -4.37
C SER A 49 -10.95 5.40 -4.89
N GLN A 50 -12.05 4.79 -4.45
CA GLN A 50 -13.40 5.21 -4.83
C GLN A 50 -13.68 6.67 -4.44
N LYS A 51 -13.20 7.13 -3.28
CA LYS A 51 -13.37 8.54 -2.87
C LYS A 51 -12.59 9.52 -3.75
N VAL A 52 -11.42 9.11 -4.22
CA VAL A 52 -10.64 9.90 -5.19
C VAL A 52 -11.37 9.92 -6.54
N ASP A 53 -11.86 8.78 -7.02
CA ASP A 53 -12.60 8.68 -8.27
C ASP A 53 -13.88 9.53 -8.25
N GLU A 54 -14.69 9.43 -7.19
CA GLU A 54 -15.88 10.27 -6.96
C GLU A 54 -15.52 11.77 -6.97
N ARG A 55 -14.36 12.14 -6.41
CA ARG A 55 -13.92 13.55 -6.35
C ARG A 55 -13.46 14.04 -7.72
N ILE A 56 -12.73 13.24 -8.48
CA ILE A 56 -12.28 13.56 -9.83
C ILE A 56 -13.47 13.68 -10.77
N GLN A 57 -14.46 12.77 -10.69
CA GLN A 57 -15.70 12.87 -11.47
C GLN A 57 -16.43 14.19 -11.24
N ARG A 58 -16.50 14.66 -9.99
CA ARG A 58 -17.13 15.95 -9.64
C ARG A 58 -16.29 17.16 -10.04
N LYS A 59 -14.97 17.03 -10.06
CA LYS A 59 -14.02 18.10 -10.38
C LYS A 59 -12.87 17.56 -11.24
N PRO A 60 -13.07 17.42 -12.56
CA PRO A 60 -12.08 16.82 -13.45
C PRO A 60 -10.72 17.53 -13.46
N ALA A 61 -10.70 18.84 -13.21
CA ALA A 61 -9.47 19.64 -13.13
C ALA A 61 -8.52 19.21 -11.98
N LEU A 62 -8.98 18.39 -11.03
CA LEU A 62 -8.13 17.84 -9.96
C LEU A 62 -7.42 16.54 -10.36
N ALA A 63 -7.72 15.97 -11.53
CA ALA A 63 -7.04 14.78 -12.01
C ALA A 63 -5.55 15.08 -12.26
N ASN A 64 -4.68 14.16 -11.82
CA ASN A 64 -3.26 14.24 -12.17
C ASN A 64 -3.06 13.67 -13.58
N PRO A 65 -2.66 14.48 -14.59
CA PRO A 65 -2.50 14.02 -15.97
C PRO A 65 -1.33 13.05 -16.15
N LEU A 66 -0.39 13.03 -15.19
CA LEU A 66 0.78 12.14 -15.20
C LEU A 66 0.55 10.85 -14.42
N TYR A 67 -0.65 10.64 -13.87
CA TYR A 67 -0.94 9.43 -13.12
C TYR A 67 -0.89 8.20 -14.03
N LYS A 68 0.05 7.30 -13.73
CA LYS A 68 0.18 6.00 -14.38
C LYS A 68 -0.23 4.92 -13.37
N PRO A 69 -1.30 4.16 -13.63
CA PRO A 69 -1.62 3.00 -12.80
C PRO A 69 -0.46 2.00 -12.87
N ALA A 70 -0.03 1.47 -11.73
CA ALA A 70 0.99 0.43 -11.69
C ALA A 70 0.53 -0.82 -12.46
N ALA A 71 1.41 -1.36 -13.31
CA ALA A 71 1.18 -2.63 -14.01
C ALA A 71 0.95 -3.76 -12.99
N GLN A 72 -0.06 -4.59 -13.24
CA GLN A 72 -0.76 -5.29 -12.17
C GLN A 72 -0.33 -6.72 -11.89
N ASP A 73 0.36 -7.39 -12.82
CA ASP A 73 0.28 -8.86 -12.87
C ASP A 73 1.23 -9.62 -11.95
N ASP A 74 2.21 -8.97 -11.32
CA ASP A 74 3.19 -9.70 -10.49
C ASP A 74 3.47 -9.05 -9.13
N LEU A 75 2.82 -7.92 -8.81
CA LEU A 75 3.13 -7.19 -7.58
C LEU A 75 2.78 -8.02 -6.33
N MET A 76 1.66 -8.73 -6.32
CA MET A 76 1.25 -9.49 -5.14
C MET A 76 2.13 -10.73 -4.94
N ALA A 77 2.51 -11.42 -6.03
CA ALA A 77 3.45 -12.54 -5.95
C ALA A 77 4.81 -12.08 -5.40
N LYS A 78 5.34 -10.93 -5.87
CA LYS A 78 6.55 -10.33 -5.31
C LYS A 78 6.41 -9.94 -3.84
N VAL A 79 5.25 -9.43 -3.42
CA VAL A 79 4.99 -9.13 -2.01
C VAL A 79 5.02 -10.42 -1.19
N ASP A 80 4.39 -11.50 -1.68
CA ASP A 80 4.37 -12.79 -1.00
C ASP A 80 5.78 -13.38 -0.89
N ASP A 81 6.59 -13.30 -1.95
CA ASP A 81 8.00 -13.73 -1.95
C ASP A 81 8.82 -12.95 -0.91
N VAL A 82 8.63 -11.63 -0.85
CA VAL A 82 9.32 -10.77 0.13
C VAL A 82 8.93 -11.13 1.55
N LEU A 83 7.63 -11.30 1.82
CA LEU A 83 7.14 -11.67 3.14
C LEU A 83 7.62 -13.05 3.57
N TYR A 84 7.68 -14.00 2.64
CA TYR A 84 8.15 -15.35 2.90
C TYR A 84 9.59 -15.34 3.44
N TYR A 85 10.52 -14.70 2.73
CA TYR A 85 11.91 -14.66 3.20
C TYR A 85 12.06 -13.76 4.44
N ALA A 86 11.30 -12.66 4.54
CA ALA A 86 11.40 -11.73 5.66
C ALA A 86 11.01 -12.41 6.98
N ASN A 87 10.09 -13.36 6.94
CA ASN A 87 9.70 -14.16 8.09
C ASN A 87 10.84 -15.06 8.60
N ASP A 88 11.71 -15.55 7.73
CA ASP A 88 12.86 -16.38 8.11
C ASP A 88 13.93 -15.57 8.89
N VAL A 89 14.01 -14.26 8.67
CA VAL A 89 15.00 -13.36 9.30
C VAL A 89 14.42 -12.47 10.40
N SER A 90 13.10 -12.49 10.62
CA SER A 90 12.41 -11.66 11.62
C SER A 90 12.03 -12.44 12.89
N GLN A 91 12.63 -13.62 13.12
CA GLN A 91 12.35 -14.39 14.33
C GLN A 91 12.90 -13.65 15.56
N PRO A 92 12.16 -13.65 16.69
CA PRO A 92 12.69 -13.07 17.93
C PRO A 92 13.96 -13.83 18.34
N ASP A 93 14.96 -13.08 18.81
CA ASP A 93 16.07 -13.68 19.54
C ASP A 93 15.47 -14.51 20.70
N SER A 94 15.84 -15.80 20.75
CA SER A 94 15.31 -16.77 21.73
C SER A 94 15.53 -16.36 23.18
#